data_AF-A0A3C1ZAT5-F1
#
_entry.id   AF-A0A3C1ZAT5-F1
#
_cell.length_a   1.000
_cell.length_b   1.000
_cell.length_c   1.000
_cell.angle_alpha   90.00
_cell.angle_beta   90.00
_cell.angle_gamma   90.00
#
_symmetry.space_group_name_H-M   'P 1'
#
loop_
_entity.id
_entity.type
_entity.pdbx_description
1 polymer ?
#
loop_
_entity_poly.entity_id
_entity_poly.type
_entity_poly.pdbx_seq_one_letter_code
_entity_poly.pdbx_strand_id
1 'polypeptide(L)' 'VKAVYASGWSQVVTHEFDVEPWALVGDVNGDGEVSIADVTALVDLVMRDAANPRSDVNGDGETSVADVTTLVSLLMQ' A
#
# COMPACT_ATOMS: atom_id res chain seq x y z
N VAL A 1 -29.69 -14.46 -8.47
CA VAL A 1 -31.09 -14.72 -8.04
C VAL A 1 -31.58 -13.46 -7.33
N LYS A 2 -32.66 -12.81 -7.80
CA LYS A 2 -33.29 -11.68 -7.10
C LYS A 2 -34.30 -12.23 -6.09
N ALA A 3 -34.28 -11.72 -4.87
CA ALA A 3 -35.41 -11.79 -3.95
C ALA A 3 -35.47 -10.47 -3.16
N VAL A 4 -36.67 -9.88 -3.13
CA VAL A 4 -37.14 -8.75 -2.32
C VAL A 4 -38.36 -9.34 -1.57
N TYR A 5 -38.68 -9.14 -0.28
CA TYR A 5 -39.11 -7.93 0.46
C TYR A 5 -39.07 -8.29 1.97
N ALA A 6 -38.41 -7.52 2.84
CA ALA A 6 -38.94 -6.40 3.63
C ALA A 6 -39.22 -6.77 5.11
N SER A 7 -38.42 -6.22 6.03
CA SER A 7 -38.86 -5.55 7.27
C SER A 7 -37.65 -5.18 8.12
N GLY A 8 -37.37 -3.87 8.27
CA GLY A 8 -36.50 -3.36 9.32
C GLY A 8 -34.98 -3.51 9.10
N TRP A 9 -34.46 -2.98 8.00
CA TRP A 9 -33.01 -2.84 7.87
C TRP A 9 -32.56 -1.62 8.69
N SER A 10 -32.17 -1.89 9.95
CA SER A 10 -31.06 -1.13 10.56
C SER A 10 -29.99 -1.04 9.50
N GLN A 11 -29.51 0.17 9.19
CA GLN A 11 -28.56 0.40 8.11
C GLN A 11 -27.41 -0.61 8.25
N VAL A 12 -27.44 -1.65 7.40
CA VAL A 12 -26.25 -2.43 7.15
C VAL A 12 -25.41 -1.45 6.38
N VAL A 13 -24.53 -0.75 7.11
CA VAL A 13 -23.40 -0.08 6.51
C VAL A 13 -22.67 -1.20 5.81
N THR A 14 -22.92 -1.36 4.51
CA THR A 14 -21.98 -2.04 3.64
C THR A 14 -20.76 -1.14 3.71
N HIS A 15 -19.87 -1.42 4.66
CA HIS A 15 -18.47 -1.11 4.48
C HIS A 15 -18.14 -1.91 3.22
N GLU A 16 -18.26 -1.24 2.07
CA GLU A 16 -17.45 -1.58 0.92
C GLU A 16 -16.05 -1.67 1.53
N PHE A 17 -15.57 -2.90 1.68
CA PHE A 17 -14.18 -3.10 1.99
C PHE A 17 -13.52 -2.51 0.76
N ASP A 18 -13.06 -1.26 0.88
CA ASP A 18 -12.05 -0.67 0.02
C ASP A 18 -10.83 -1.59 0.19
N VAL A 19 -10.90 -2.73 -0.51
CA VAL A 19 -9.76 -3.60 -0.73
C VAL A 19 -8.88 -2.76 -1.63
N GLU A 20 -8.08 -1.90 -0.99
CA GLU A 20 -6.96 -1.22 -1.62
C GLU A 20 -6.28 -2.27 -2.48
N PRO A 21 -6.38 -2.15 -3.82
CA PRO A 21 -6.03 -3.22 -4.73
C PRO A 21 -4.60 -3.62 -4.38
N TRP A 22 -4.43 -4.87 -3.94
CA TRP A 22 -3.15 -5.58 -3.78
C TRP A 22 -1.97 -4.62 -3.84
N ALA A 23 -1.52 -4.07 -2.70
CA ALA A 23 -0.43 -3.08 -2.72
C ALA A 23 0.72 -3.60 -3.59
N LEU A 24 0.96 -2.93 -4.72
CA LEU A 24 1.97 -3.34 -5.68
C LEU A 24 3.32 -3.25 -4.95
N VAL A 25 4.07 -4.33 -4.91
CA VAL A 25 5.35 -4.36 -4.19
C VAL A 25 6.27 -3.30 -4.79
N GLY A 26 6.63 -2.31 -3.97
CA GLY A 26 7.44 -1.16 -4.38
C GLY A 26 6.66 0.12 -4.72
N ASP A 27 5.32 0.10 -4.77
CA ASP A 27 4.46 1.29 -4.90
C ASP A 27 4.30 1.93 -3.51
N VAL A 28 5.36 2.59 -3.04
CA VAL A 28 5.46 3.17 -1.70
C VAL A 28 4.56 4.40 -1.57
N ASN A 29 4.36 5.14 -2.67
CA ASN A 29 3.57 6.37 -2.67
C ASN A 29 2.05 6.12 -2.88
N GLY A 30 1.66 4.93 -3.32
CA GLY A 30 0.27 4.53 -3.52
C GLY A 30 -0.37 5.05 -4.80
N ASP A 31 0.40 5.42 -5.82
CA ASP A 31 -0.12 5.95 -7.09
C ASP A 31 -0.46 4.86 -8.13
N GLY A 32 -0.12 3.61 -7.82
CA GLY A 32 -0.41 2.45 -8.67
C GLY A 32 0.67 2.15 -9.72
N GLU A 33 1.79 2.87 -9.72
CA GLU A 33 2.97 2.59 -10.52
C GLU A 33 4.19 2.32 -9.61
N VAL A 34 5.18 1.57 -10.11
CA VAL A 34 6.48 1.40 -9.41
C VAL A 34 7.52 2.17 -10.20
N SER A 35 7.99 3.27 -9.63
CA SER A 35 8.85 4.24 -10.30
C SER A 35 9.87 4.90 -9.37
N ILE A 36 10.63 5.87 -9.90
CA ILE A 36 11.55 6.69 -9.10
C ILE A 36 10.80 7.60 -8.10
N ALA A 37 9.50 7.85 -8.32
CA ALA A 37 8.68 8.57 -7.35
C ALA A 37 8.58 7.81 -6.02
N ASP A 38 8.51 6.47 -6.06
CA ASP A 38 8.48 5.62 -4.87
C ASP A 38 9.80 5.66 -4.11
N VAL A 39 10.93 5.69 -4.83
CA VAL A 39 12.25 5.85 -4.20
C VAL A 39 12.31 7.18 -3.45
N THR A 40 11.78 8.24 -4.04
CA THR A 40 11.74 9.56 -3.40
C THR A 40 10.85 9.55 -2.15
N ALA A 41 9.67 8.92 -2.24
CA ALA A 41 8.75 8.77 -1.11
C ALA A 41 9.37 7.95 0.02
N LEU A 42 10.03 6.83 -0.30
CA LEU A 42 10.70 5.97 0.67
C LEU A 42 11.87 6.67 1.35
N VAL A 43 12.67 7.44 0.62
CA VAL A 43 13.76 8.23 1.20
C VAL A 43 13.23 9.30 2.17
N ASP A 44 12.12 9.99 1.86
CA ASP A 44 11.51 10.94 2.81
C ASP A 44 11.08 10.25 4.11
N LEU A 45 10.47 9.06 4.01
CA LEU A 45 10.08 8.26 5.17
C LEU A 45 11.28 7.87 6.03
N VAL A 46 12.35 7.35 5.42
CA VAL A 46 13.59 6.97 6.11
C VAL A 46 14.26 8.19 6.77
N MET A 47 14.31 9.35 6.09
CA MET A 47 14.91 10.57 6.66
C MET A 47 14.14 11.12 7.85
N ARG A 48 12.84 10.81 7.95
CA ARG A 48 11.94 11.28 9.01
C ARG A 48 11.73 10.26 10.11
N ASP A 49 12.38 9.10 10.04
CA ASP A 49 12.15 7.96 10.92
C ASP A 49 10.65 7.58 10.98
N ALA A 50 10.01 7.60 9.81
CA ALA A 50 8.59 7.33 9.61
C ALA A 50 8.39 6.08 8.76
N ALA A 51 7.21 5.47 8.86
CA ALA A 51 6.83 4.30 8.07
C ALA A 51 5.38 4.42 7.62
N ASN A 52 5.05 3.68 6.57
CA ASN A 52 3.67 3.43 6.15
C ASN A 52 3.50 1.92 5.86
N PRO A 53 2.29 1.42 5.58
CA PRO A 53 2.06 0.00 5.32
C PRO A 53 2.78 -0.59 4.09
N ARG A 54 3.43 0.25 3.28
CA ARG A 54 4.05 -0.07 1.99
C ARG A 54 5.57 0.16 1.98
N SER A 55 6.14 0.71 3.05
CA SER A 55 7.55 1.14 3.08
C SER A 55 8.54 0.04 3.47
N ASP A 56 8.07 -1.06 4.05
CA ASP A 56 8.82 -2.30 4.25
C ASP A 56 8.80 -3.12 2.95
N VAL A 57 9.69 -2.77 2.03
CA VAL A 57 9.75 -3.34 0.68
C VAL A 57 10.43 -4.72 0.72
N ASN A 58 11.36 -4.93 1.66
CA ASN A 58 12.10 -6.18 1.78
C ASN A 58 11.43 -7.22 2.73
N GLY A 59 10.43 -6.81 3.50
CA GLY A 59 9.67 -7.65 4.43
C GLY A 59 10.39 -7.99 5.73
N ASP A 60 11.37 -7.18 6.16
CA ASP A 60 12.16 -7.43 7.37
C ASP A 60 11.54 -6.83 8.65
N GLY A 61 10.45 -6.06 8.50
CA GLY A 61 9.69 -5.45 9.59
C GLY A 61 10.16 -4.05 9.97
N GLU A 62 11.13 -3.48 9.26
CA GLU A 62 11.60 -2.10 9.45
C GLU A 62 11.41 -1.27 8.17
N THR A 63 11.51 0.06 8.28
CA THR A 63 11.60 0.96 7.12
C THR A 63 12.98 1.60 7.16
N SER A 64 13.85 1.18 6.26
CA SER A 64 15.28 1.48 6.31
C SER A 64 15.90 1.67 4.92
N VAL A 65 17.21 1.91 4.90
CA VAL A 65 17.99 1.98 3.65
C VAL A 65 18.02 0.62 2.92
N ALA A 66 17.77 -0.49 3.62
CA ALA A 66 17.66 -1.80 3.00
C ALA A 66 16.46 -1.86 2.04
N ASP A 67 15.33 -1.25 2.40
CA ASP A 67 14.14 -1.14 1.53
C ASP A 67 14.42 -0.32 0.29
N VAL A 68 15.16 0.78 0.43
CA VAL A 68 15.60 1.62 -0.70
C VAL A 68 16.43 0.80 -1.69
N THR A 69 17.35 -0.03 -1.17
CA THR A 69 18.21 -0.88 -2.00
C THR A 69 17.38 -1.94 -2.74
N THR A 70 16.41 -2.55 -2.06
CA THR A 70 15.48 -3.51 -2.67
C THR A 70 14.62 -2.85 -3.75
N LEU A 71 14.07 -1.67 -3.48
CA LEU A 71 13.25 -0.93 -4.44
C LEU A 71 14.04 -0.54 -5.70
N VAL A 72 15.27 -0.05 -5.55
CA VAL A 72 16.15 0.23 -6.71
C VAL A 72 16.43 -1.05 -7.49
N SER A 73 16.63 -2.18 -6.81
CA SER A 73 16.85 -3.47 -7.48
C SER A 73 15.64 -3.92 -8.28
N LEU A 74 14.41 -3.67 -7.80
CA LEU A 74 13.17 -3.95 -8.53
C LEU A 74 13.04 -3.12 -9.81
N LEU A 75 13.43 -1.84 -9.77
CA LEU A 75 13.38 -0.94 -10.94
C LEU A 75 14.38 -1.27 -12.04
N MET A 76 15.39 -2.09 -11.74
CA MET A 76 16.47 -2.44 -12.67
C MET A 76 16.28 -3.80 -13.38
N GLN A 77 15.19 -4.52 -13.10
CA GLN A 77 14.86 -5.81 -13.73
C GLN A 77 14.17 -5.63 -15.09
#